data_AF-A0A9N8LXR1-F1
#
_entry.id   AF-A0A9N8LXR1-F1
#
_cell.length_a   1.000
_cell.length_b   1.000
_cell.length_c   1.000
_cell.angle_alpha   90.00
_cell.angle_beta   90.00
_cell.angle_gamma   90.00
#
_symmetry.space_group_name_H-M   'P 1'
#
loop_
_entity.id
_entity.type
_entity.pdbx_description
1 polymer ?
#
loop_
_entity_poly.entity_id
_entity_poly.type
_entity_poly.pdbx_seq_one_letter_code
_entity_poly.pdbx_strand_id
1 'polypeptide(L)'
;MSAFIGHSLRSSDLSLFTNLQLLLSATADVISHQLALLRPRQTPLPIPTQPQNDDAPYTQTGSLYGTPQLRTRPAYPHLDEGVGGKRSEKQAIHEHDETSGPQCRKFYDEYVKRKRTGGLMALWCPHRICVGFHVIPHAEGRNDVFSAIYTHWSTPPAVIVYDFACQLGPYSLRREPGFFKDTLFVVDQMHEKGHSNCSGASRLSTYMRTDPRLQHLYSSAAECGNAGLSRIKKTVSYSKQENAVALVKVFLSIWNRRRMREELAVKGA
;
A
#
# COMPACT_ATOMS: atom_id res chain seq x y z
N MET A 1 1.09 9.18 -4.99
CA MET A 1 0.54 7.85 -5.33
C MET A 1 -0.04 7.24 -4.07
N SER A 2 -0.99 6.30 -4.20
CA SER A 2 -1.86 5.91 -3.09
C SER A 2 -2.48 4.52 -3.23
N ALA A 3 -2.93 3.97 -2.10
CA ALA A 3 -3.58 2.66 -1.98
C ALA A 3 -5.04 2.74 -1.49
N PHE A 4 -5.88 1.78 -1.92
CA PHE A 4 -7.34 1.69 -1.67
C PHE A 4 -7.76 0.53 -0.74
N ILE A 5 -8.97 0.59 -0.13
CA ILE A 5 -9.56 -0.46 0.74
C ILE A 5 -11.09 -0.66 0.56
N GLY A 6 -11.58 -1.89 0.32
CA GLY A 6 -13.03 -2.24 0.22
C GLY A 6 -13.47 -3.45 1.05
N HIS A 7 -14.78 -3.64 1.29
CA HIS A 7 -15.37 -4.74 2.09
C HIS A 7 -16.67 -5.35 1.48
N SER A 8 -16.77 -6.69 1.63
CA SER A 8 -17.91 -7.64 1.60
C SER A 8 -18.66 -7.99 0.31
N LEU A 9 -18.93 -9.30 0.14
CA LEU A 9 -19.36 -10.02 -1.08
C LEU A 9 -20.68 -10.81 -0.85
N ARG A 10 -21.61 -10.82 -1.82
CA ARG A 10 -22.78 -11.74 -1.93
C ARG A 10 -22.54 -12.89 -2.95
N SER A 11 -23.45 -13.88 -2.90
CA SER A 11 -23.26 -15.35 -2.94
C SER A 11 -23.25 -16.09 -4.30
N SER A 12 -23.02 -15.47 -5.47
CA SER A 12 -23.20 -16.21 -6.74
C SER A 12 -22.04 -16.22 -7.76
N ASP A 13 -20.95 -15.48 -7.54
CA ASP A 13 -19.77 -15.49 -8.43
C ASP A 13 -18.57 -16.30 -7.84
N LEU A 14 -18.86 -17.27 -6.95
CA LEU A 14 -17.87 -17.82 -6.03
C LEU A 14 -16.78 -18.72 -6.66
N SER A 15 -16.96 -19.39 -7.80
CA SER A 15 -16.08 -20.55 -8.09
C SER A 15 -14.60 -20.19 -8.34
N LEU A 16 -14.31 -19.18 -9.16
CA LEU A 16 -12.93 -18.81 -9.51
C LEU A 16 -12.25 -18.00 -8.41
N PHE A 17 -12.99 -17.09 -7.77
CA PHE A 17 -12.49 -16.30 -6.65
C PHE A 17 -12.25 -17.18 -5.42
N THR A 18 -13.17 -18.10 -5.10
CA THR A 18 -12.99 -19.08 -4.02
C THR A 18 -11.86 -20.05 -4.34
N ASN A 19 -11.67 -20.49 -5.59
CA ASN A 19 -10.53 -21.35 -5.95
C ASN A 19 -9.19 -20.62 -5.84
N LEU A 20 -9.11 -19.35 -6.26
CA LEU A 20 -7.91 -18.54 -6.09
C LEU A 20 -7.64 -18.24 -4.60
N GLN A 21 -8.69 -17.95 -3.83
CA GLN A 21 -8.59 -17.72 -2.39
C GLN A 21 -8.21 -18.99 -1.63
N LEU A 22 -8.73 -20.16 -2.03
CA LEU A 22 -8.33 -21.48 -1.51
C LEU A 22 -6.87 -21.78 -1.84
N LEU A 23 -6.42 -21.50 -3.07
CA LEU A 23 -5.03 -21.69 -3.48
C LEU A 23 -4.10 -20.77 -2.67
N LEU A 24 -4.46 -19.49 -2.51
CA LEU A 24 -3.69 -18.52 -1.74
C LEU A 24 -3.69 -18.88 -0.24
N SER A 25 -4.81 -19.33 0.31
CA SER A 25 -4.90 -19.81 1.70
C SER A 25 -4.05 -21.06 1.92
N ALA A 26 -4.18 -22.07 1.05
CA ALA A 26 -3.37 -23.30 1.12
C ALA A 26 -1.87 -22.98 0.96
N THR A 27 -1.52 -22.04 0.09
CA THR A 27 -0.14 -21.56 -0.07
C THR A 27 0.33 -20.84 1.20
N ALA A 28 -0.51 -20.00 1.82
CA ALA A 28 -0.20 -19.33 3.07
C ALA A 28 -0.04 -20.32 4.24
N ASP A 29 -0.84 -21.38 4.28
CA ASP A 29 -0.74 -22.45 5.28
C ASP A 29 0.55 -23.26 5.09
N VAL A 30 0.92 -23.58 3.84
CA VAL A 30 2.19 -24.24 3.52
C VAL A 30 3.37 -23.35 3.89
N ILE A 31 3.32 -22.06 3.57
CA ILE A 31 4.36 -21.09 3.97
C ILE A 31 4.43 -20.99 5.50
N SER A 32 3.30 -20.91 6.19
CA SER A 32 3.25 -20.83 7.66
C SER A 32 3.79 -22.10 8.31
N HIS A 33 3.48 -23.26 7.76
CA HIS A 33 3.99 -24.55 8.18
C HIS A 33 5.50 -24.68 7.91
N GLN A 34 5.96 -24.28 6.72
CA GLN A 34 7.39 -24.23 6.40
C GLN A 34 8.14 -23.25 7.32
N LEU A 35 7.58 -22.07 7.59
CA LEU A 35 8.12 -21.11 8.55
C LEU A 35 8.11 -21.66 9.98
N ALA A 36 7.11 -22.46 10.36
CA ALA A 36 7.06 -23.11 11.68
C ALA A 36 8.10 -24.23 11.82
N LEU A 37 8.34 -25.02 10.76
CA LEU A 37 9.30 -26.13 10.75
C LEU A 37 10.75 -25.68 10.61
N LEU A 38 11.03 -24.60 9.85
CA LEU A 38 12.39 -24.15 9.55
C LEU A 38 13.05 -23.39 10.72
N ARG A 39 12.28 -23.08 11.77
CA ARG A 39 12.60 -22.65 13.14
C ARG A 39 11.34 -21.94 13.61
N PRO A 40 10.80 -22.17 14.82
CA PRO A 40 9.76 -21.30 15.32
C PRO A 40 10.27 -19.87 15.18
N ARG A 41 9.52 -19.03 14.46
CA ARG A 41 9.68 -17.58 14.57
C ARG A 41 9.69 -17.39 16.08
N GLN A 42 10.84 -17.08 16.66
CA GLN A 42 10.83 -16.35 17.91
C GLN A 42 10.19 -15.04 17.46
N THR A 43 8.86 -15.00 17.43
CA THR A 43 8.16 -13.83 17.93
C THR A 43 8.93 -13.58 19.22
N PRO A 44 9.74 -12.51 19.30
CA PRO A 44 10.24 -12.15 20.60
C PRO A 44 9.00 -12.22 21.49
N LEU A 45 9.08 -12.95 22.61
CA LEU A 45 8.12 -12.76 23.70
C LEU A 45 7.86 -11.26 23.72
N PRO A 46 6.59 -10.78 23.78
CA PRO A 46 6.35 -9.36 23.88
C PRO A 46 7.25 -8.89 25.01
N ILE A 47 8.38 -8.27 24.64
CA ILE A 47 9.25 -7.62 25.59
C ILE A 47 8.24 -6.66 26.18
N PRO A 48 7.98 -6.69 27.51
CA PRO A 48 7.06 -5.76 28.12
C PRO A 48 7.43 -4.44 27.53
N THR A 49 6.56 -3.92 26.67
CA THR A 49 6.93 -2.83 25.78
C THR A 49 7.26 -1.75 26.78
N GLN A 50 8.55 -1.47 27.00
CA GLN A 50 8.88 -0.17 27.51
C GLN A 50 8.16 0.74 26.52
N PRO A 51 7.21 1.57 26.97
CA PRO A 51 6.52 2.46 26.06
C PRO A 51 7.65 3.20 25.36
N GLN A 52 7.90 2.83 24.09
CA GLN A 52 8.68 3.69 23.25
C GLN A 52 7.76 4.89 23.18
N ASN A 53 8.18 5.97 23.84
CA ASN A 53 7.57 7.26 23.71
C ASN A 53 7.65 7.64 22.22
N ASP A 54 6.71 7.13 21.43
CA ASP A 54 6.32 7.66 20.12
C ASP A 54 5.37 8.86 20.34
N ASP A 55 5.62 9.65 21.40
CA ASP A 55 4.95 10.92 21.69
C ASP A 55 5.41 12.04 20.74
N ALA A 56 6.32 11.73 19.80
CA ALA A 56 6.70 12.68 18.79
C ALA A 56 5.46 13.09 17.98
N PRO A 57 5.11 14.39 17.92
CA PRO A 57 3.93 14.84 17.20
C PRO A 57 4.02 14.45 15.73
N TYR A 58 2.86 14.19 15.09
CA TYR A 58 2.80 13.79 13.68
C TYR A 58 3.54 14.74 12.72
N THR A 59 3.70 16.01 13.11
CA THR A 59 4.49 17.01 12.36
C THR A 59 5.97 16.68 12.30
N GLN A 60 6.51 16.01 13.31
CA GLN A 60 7.89 15.55 13.37
C GLN A 60 8.06 14.19 12.71
N THR A 61 7.18 13.23 13.02
CA THR A 61 7.24 11.89 12.42
C THR A 61 6.92 11.92 10.92
N GLY A 62 6.20 12.94 10.47
CA GLY A 62 5.75 13.08 9.09
C GLY A 62 4.67 12.07 8.72
N SER A 63 4.02 11.42 9.69
CA SER A 63 3.06 10.34 9.50
C SER A 63 1.77 10.62 10.29
N LEU A 64 0.63 10.56 9.63
CA LEU A 64 -0.68 10.73 10.26
C LEU A 64 -1.72 9.83 9.59
N TYR A 65 -2.34 8.95 10.38
CA TYR A 65 -3.44 8.11 9.94
C TYR A 65 -4.69 8.38 10.78
N GLY A 66 -5.86 8.05 10.22
CA GLY A 66 -7.13 8.14 10.96
C GLY A 66 -7.24 7.19 12.14
N THR A 67 -6.35 6.19 12.22
CA THR A 67 -6.26 5.22 13.31
C THR A 67 -4.91 5.32 14.02
N PRO A 68 -4.87 5.08 15.34
CA PRO A 68 -3.59 4.93 16.05
C PRO A 68 -2.81 3.76 15.46
N GLN A 69 -1.50 3.76 15.68
CA GLN A 69 -0.67 2.62 15.33
C GLN A 69 -1.08 1.41 16.18
N LEU A 70 -1.52 0.33 15.54
CA LEU A 70 -2.00 -0.90 16.19
C LEU A 70 -0.90 -1.93 16.35
N ARG A 71 0.12 -1.88 15.49
CA ARG A 71 1.22 -2.85 15.45
C ARG A 71 2.54 -2.17 15.16
N THR A 72 3.59 -2.70 15.77
CA THR A 72 4.96 -2.47 15.33
C THR A 72 5.29 -3.44 14.22
N ARG A 73 5.96 -2.94 13.18
CA ARG A 73 6.41 -3.79 12.09
C ARG A 73 7.55 -4.71 12.58
N PRO A 74 7.47 -6.04 12.36
CA PRO A 74 8.56 -6.94 12.64
C PRO A 74 9.78 -6.67 11.78
N ALA A 75 10.97 -6.93 12.32
CA ALA A 75 12.15 -7.13 11.49
C ALA A 75 12.03 -8.48 10.75
N TYR A 76 12.55 -8.54 9.53
CA TYR A 76 12.64 -9.77 8.75
C TYR A 76 14.11 -10.09 8.47
N PRO A 77 14.88 -10.65 9.44
CA PRO A 77 16.33 -10.80 9.32
C PRO A 77 16.78 -11.70 8.16
N HIS A 78 15.92 -12.62 7.75
CA HIS A 78 16.17 -13.56 6.65
C HIS A 78 15.74 -13.02 5.28
N LEU A 79 15.15 -11.82 5.25
CA LEU A 79 14.98 -11.06 4.04
C LEU A 79 16.09 -10.00 4.07
N ASP A 80 16.86 -9.84 3.00
CA ASP A 80 17.92 -8.83 2.90
C ASP A 80 17.35 -7.40 2.84
N GLU A 81 16.61 -6.98 3.87
CA GLU A 81 16.04 -5.65 3.99
C GLU A 81 17.16 -4.67 4.34
N GLY A 82 17.61 -3.91 3.35
CA GLY A 82 18.57 -2.85 3.61
C GLY A 82 17.99 -1.75 4.49
N VAL A 83 18.82 -1.27 5.40
CA VAL A 83 18.59 -0.02 6.12
C VAL A 83 18.45 1.13 5.11
N GLY A 84 17.27 1.74 5.04
CA GLY A 84 17.07 3.06 4.42
C GLY A 84 16.89 3.14 2.90
N GLY A 85 16.14 2.24 2.26
CA GLY A 85 15.68 2.40 0.87
C GLY A 85 16.75 2.27 -0.24
N LYS A 86 18.02 2.54 0.09
CA LYS A 86 19.19 2.45 -0.80
C LYS A 86 19.43 1.03 -1.32
N ARG A 87 19.05 -0.01 -0.58
CA ARG A 87 19.09 -1.38 -1.11
C ARG A 87 17.91 -1.69 -2.03
N SER A 88 16.74 -1.07 -1.92
CA SER A 88 15.65 -1.30 -2.89
C SER A 88 16.03 -0.78 -4.27
N GLU A 89 16.76 0.32 -4.33
CA GLU A 89 17.35 0.85 -5.57
C GLU A 89 18.47 -0.05 -6.09
N LYS A 90 19.45 -0.42 -5.25
CA LYS A 90 20.51 -1.37 -5.64
C LYS A 90 19.97 -2.74 -6.06
N GLN A 91 18.95 -3.24 -5.39
CA GLN A 91 18.28 -4.49 -5.70
C GLN A 91 17.49 -4.37 -7.00
N ALA A 92 16.83 -3.24 -7.26
CA ALA A 92 16.19 -2.99 -8.56
C ALA A 92 17.22 -2.88 -9.71
N ILE A 93 18.42 -2.34 -9.45
CA ILE A 93 19.53 -2.31 -10.40
C ILE A 93 20.09 -3.72 -10.64
N HIS A 94 20.27 -4.51 -9.58
CA HIS A 94 20.77 -5.89 -9.65
C HIS A 94 19.77 -6.85 -10.32
N GLU A 95 18.50 -6.77 -9.96
CA GLU A 95 17.39 -7.51 -10.60
C GLU A 95 17.22 -7.10 -12.08
N HIS A 96 17.64 -5.89 -12.46
CA HIS A 96 17.69 -5.48 -13.87
C HIS A 96 18.86 -6.14 -14.62
N ASP A 97 20.05 -6.16 -14.03
CA ASP A 97 21.27 -6.63 -14.70
C ASP A 97 21.41 -8.16 -14.73
N GLU A 98 20.90 -8.88 -13.73
CA GLU A 98 21.08 -10.34 -13.62
C GLU A 98 19.92 -11.19 -14.17
N THR A 99 18.72 -10.63 -14.31
CA THR A 99 17.53 -11.43 -14.68
C THR A 99 17.02 -11.10 -16.08
N SER A 100 17.33 -11.96 -17.06
CA SER A 100 16.80 -11.91 -18.43
C SER A 100 15.31 -12.32 -18.54
N GLY A 101 14.58 -12.39 -17.43
CA GLY A 101 13.17 -12.82 -17.36
C GLY A 101 12.15 -11.65 -17.35
N PRO A 102 10.83 -11.94 -17.44
CA PRO A 102 9.77 -10.95 -17.46
C PRO A 102 9.48 -10.39 -16.05
N GLN A 103 10.39 -9.59 -15.51
CA GLN A 103 10.18 -8.86 -14.26
C GLN A 103 9.56 -7.47 -14.51
N CYS A 104 8.77 -6.98 -13.56
CA CYS A 104 8.17 -5.63 -13.64
C CYS A 104 9.26 -4.55 -13.66
N ARG A 105 9.37 -3.79 -14.76
CA ARG A 105 10.39 -2.74 -14.93
C ARG A 105 9.97 -1.36 -14.44
N LYS A 106 8.68 -1.16 -14.12
CA LYS A 106 8.12 0.16 -13.75
C LYS A 106 8.89 0.83 -12.62
N PHE A 107 9.25 0.10 -11.56
CA PHE A 107 9.96 0.69 -10.43
C PHE A 107 11.33 1.26 -10.83
N TYR A 108 12.09 0.48 -11.60
CA TYR A 108 13.39 0.91 -12.11
C TYR A 108 13.24 2.13 -13.05
N ASP A 109 12.34 2.04 -14.03
CA ASP A 109 12.17 3.10 -15.03
C ASP A 109 11.64 4.41 -14.43
N GLU A 110 10.72 4.32 -13.46
CA GLU A 110 10.03 5.49 -12.93
C GLU A 110 10.73 6.14 -11.74
N TYR A 111 11.42 5.37 -10.90
CA TYR A 111 12.00 5.88 -9.66
C TYR A 111 13.53 5.90 -9.70
N VAL A 112 14.16 4.80 -10.13
CA VAL A 112 15.63 4.69 -10.19
C VAL A 112 16.18 5.54 -11.33
N LYS A 113 15.77 5.26 -12.58
CA LYS A 113 16.27 5.95 -13.77
C LYS A 113 15.97 7.44 -13.77
N ARG A 114 14.78 7.84 -13.27
CA ARG A 114 14.35 9.25 -13.21
C ARG A 114 14.84 9.98 -11.96
N LYS A 115 15.61 9.33 -11.07
CA LYS A 115 16.15 9.91 -9.83
C LYS A 115 15.10 10.65 -9.01
N ARG A 116 13.90 10.09 -8.90
CA ARG A 116 12.83 10.73 -8.11
C ARG A 116 13.14 10.54 -6.62
N THR A 117 13.40 11.65 -5.92
CA THR A 117 13.72 11.67 -4.49
C THR A 117 12.56 12.22 -3.66
N GLY A 118 12.17 11.46 -2.64
CA GLY A 118 11.20 11.78 -1.61
C GLY A 118 9.79 12.08 -2.11
N GLY A 119 8.84 12.17 -1.19
CA GLY A 119 7.47 12.54 -1.52
C GLY A 119 6.50 12.45 -0.38
N LEU A 120 5.23 12.53 -0.72
CA LEU A 120 4.11 12.31 0.18
C LEU A 120 3.33 11.11 -0.35
N MET A 121 3.19 10.08 0.49
CA MET A 121 2.27 8.98 0.27
C MET A 121 0.97 9.31 1.00
N ALA A 122 -0.15 9.33 0.29
CA ALA A 122 -1.48 9.44 0.88
C ALA A 122 -2.23 8.14 0.57
N LEU A 123 -3.12 7.69 1.45
CA LEU A 123 -3.99 6.54 1.21
C LEU A 123 -5.43 7.04 1.13
N TRP A 124 -6.22 6.48 0.22
CA TRP A 124 -7.60 6.93 -0.01
C TRP A 124 -8.56 5.75 0.05
N CYS A 125 -9.75 5.99 0.61
CA CYS A 125 -10.84 5.03 0.51
C CYS A 125 -11.64 5.23 -0.81
N PRO A 126 -12.56 4.32 -1.15
CA PRO A 126 -13.42 4.44 -2.33
C PRO A 126 -14.18 5.75 -2.48
N HIS A 127 -14.55 6.35 -1.36
CA HIS A 127 -15.29 7.60 -1.32
C HIS A 127 -14.39 8.83 -1.57
N ARG A 128 -13.14 8.62 -2.02
CA ARG A 128 -12.12 9.67 -2.27
C ARG A 128 -11.77 10.46 -1.01
N ILE A 129 -11.91 9.83 0.16
CA ILE A 129 -11.53 10.37 1.47
C ILE A 129 -10.11 9.89 1.77
N CYS A 130 -9.23 10.80 2.16
CA CYS A 130 -7.89 10.46 2.63
C CYS A 130 -7.98 9.83 4.01
N VAL A 131 -7.48 8.60 4.16
CA VAL A 131 -7.48 7.85 5.42
C VAL A 131 -6.17 8.00 6.19
N GLY A 132 -5.14 8.52 5.54
CA GLY A 132 -3.86 8.83 6.16
C GLY A 132 -2.80 9.16 5.15
N PHE A 133 -1.67 9.66 5.63
CA PHE A 133 -0.52 10.00 4.81
C PHE A 133 0.78 9.84 5.60
N HIS A 134 1.88 9.72 4.88
CA HIS A 134 3.22 9.84 5.44
C HIS A 134 4.21 10.43 4.44
N VAL A 135 5.27 11.05 4.95
CA VAL A 135 6.41 11.51 4.16
C VAL A 135 7.31 10.33 3.81
N ILE A 136 7.67 10.23 2.53
CA ILE A 136 8.66 9.28 2.03
C ILE A 136 9.98 10.03 1.85
N PRO A 137 11.07 9.62 2.52
CA PRO A 137 12.35 10.33 2.41
C PRO A 137 13.16 10.01 1.14
N HIS A 138 12.96 8.83 0.53
CA HIS A 138 13.84 8.34 -0.55
C HIS A 138 13.11 8.06 -1.86
N ALA A 139 12.58 6.87 -2.05
CA ALA A 139 11.81 6.51 -3.22
C ALA A 139 10.59 5.76 -2.72
N GLU A 140 9.43 6.10 -3.27
CA GLU A 140 8.22 5.35 -3.05
C GLU A 140 8.44 3.89 -3.44
N GLY A 141 8.08 2.97 -2.56
CA GLY A 141 8.17 1.55 -2.84
C GLY A 141 7.05 0.74 -2.21
N ARG A 142 7.20 -0.59 -2.30
CA ARG A 142 6.29 -1.55 -1.67
C ARG A 142 6.26 -1.41 -0.15
N ASN A 143 7.42 -1.05 0.39
CA ASN A 143 7.68 -0.94 1.82
C ASN A 143 6.77 0.09 2.49
N ASP A 144 6.54 1.22 1.84
CA ASP A 144 5.76 2.35 2.36
C ASP A 144 4.28 1.96 2.53
N VAL A 145 3.69 1.39 1.47
CA VAL A 145 2.30 0.91 1.50
C VAL A 145 2.14 -0.29 2.44
N PHE A 146 3.07 -1.25 2.40
CA PHE A 146 3.05 -2.39 3.32
C PHE A 146 3.07 -1.94 4.78
N SER A 147 4.01 -1.05 5.14
CA SER A 147 4.18 -0.58 6.52
C SER A 147 2.93 0.15 6.96
N ALA A 148 2.41 1.08 6.15
CA ALA A 148 1.18 1.80 6.43
C ALA A 148 0.01 0.87 6.76
N ILE A 149 -0.26 -0.10 5.88
CA ILE A 149 -1.39 -1.01 6.05
C ILE A 149 -1.18 -1.93 7.26
N TYR A 150 0.01 -2.50 7.40
CA TYR A 150 0.30 -3.45 8.47
C TYR A 150 0.28 -2.80 9.87
N THR A 151 0.70 -1.54 10.00
CA THR A 151 0.80 -0.91 11.33
C THR A 151 -0.49 -0.22 11.75
N HIS A 152 -1.36 0.21 10.83
CA HIS A 152 -2.55 1.03 11.16
C HIS A 152 -3.91 0.35 10.96
N TRP A 153 -3.97 -0.84 10.34
CA TRP A 153 -5.21 -1.58 10.12
C TRP A 153 -5.26 -2.85 10.96
N SER A 154 -6.35 -3.06 11.71
CA SER A 154 -6.57 -4.29 12.50
C SER A 154 -6.73 -5.53 11.62
N THR A 155 -7.41 -5.37 10.49
CA THR A 155 -7.60 -6.35 9.41
C THR A 155 -7.24 -5.66 8.10
N PRO A 156 -6.50 -6.30 7.18
CA PRO A 156 -6.14 -5.60 5.98
C PRO A 156 -7.39 -5.33 5.12
N PRO A 157 -7.24 -4.45 4.15
CA PRO A 157 -8.21 -4.30 3.07
C PRO A 157 -8.51 -5.61 2.33
N ALA A 158 -9.75 -5.81 1.88
CA ALA A 158 -10.04 -6.91 0.96
C ALA A 158 -9.42 -6.66 -0.43
N VAL A 159 -9.29 -5.39 -0.84
CA VAL A 159 -8.69 -5.00 -2.12
C VAL A 159 -7.78 -3.81 -1.90
N ILE A 160 -6.53 -3.92 -2.35
CA ILE A 160 -5.54 -2.84 -2.43
C ILE A 160 -5.27 -2.54 -3.90
N VAL A 161 -5.73 -1.36 -4.33
CA VAL A 161 -5.39 -0.80 -5.64
C VAL A 161 -4.14 0.06 -5.49
N TYR A 162 -3.05 -0.28 -6.20
CA TYR A 162 -1.80 0.47 -6.13
C TYR A 162 -0.99 0.35 -7.42
N ASP A 163 -0.35 1.45 -7.82
CA ASP A 163 0.42 1.57 -9.05
C ASP A 163 1.60 0.62 -9.18
N PHE A 164 2.04 0.03 -8.07
CA PHE A 164 3.07 -1.02 -8.00
C PHE A 164 2.57 -2.27 -7.24
N ALA A 165 1.26 -2.53 -7.29
CA ALA A 165 0.61 -3.65 -6.60
C ALA A 165 1.15 -5.03 -7.03
N CYS A 166 1.55 -5.18 -8.30
CA CYS A 166 2.12 -6.42 -8.85
C CYS A 166 3.32 -6.95 -8.05
N GLN A 167 4.05 -6.05 -7.41
CA GLN A 167 5.22 -6.35 -6.60
C GLN A 167 4.90 -6.22 -5.11
N LEU A 168 3.89 -5.41 -4.73
CA LEU A 168 3.39 -5.31 -3.36
C LEU A 168 2.79 -6.63 -2.86
N GLY A 169 1.97 -7.32 -3.67
CA GLY A 169 1.33 -8.57 -3.24
C GLY A 169 2.34 -9.65 -2.80
N PRO A 170 3.29 -10.06 -3.66
CA PRO A 170 4.34 -11.00 -3.27
C PRO A 170 5.20 -10.51 -2.09
N TYR A 171 5.45 -9.20 -2.02
CA TYR A 171 6.20 -8.59 -0.94
C TYR A 171 5.49 -8.71 0.41
N SER A 172 4.18 -8.46 0.43
CA SER A 172 3.32 -8.56 1.60
C SER A 172 3.16 -10.01 2.06
N LEU A 173 2.88 -10.94 1.12
CA LEU A 173 2.68 -12.35 1.42
C LEU A 173 3.97 -13.06 1.90
N ARG A 174 5.15 -12.64 1.44
CA ARG A 174 6.43 -13.17 1.95
C ARG A 174 6.70 -12.79 3.40
N ARG A 175 6.11 -11.69 3.86
CA ARG A 175 6.38 -11.11 5.19
C ARG A 175 5.31 -11.49 6.19
N GLU A 176 4.07 -11.19 5.85
CA GLU A 176 2.92 -11.35 6.74
C GLU A 176 1.78 -12.06 5.99
N PRO A 177 1.98 -13.34 5.59
CA PRO A 177 0.99 -14.09 4.82
C PRO A 177 -0.32 -14.23 5.58
N GLY A 178 -0.27 -14.53 6.87
CA GLY A 178 -1.46 -14.66 7.71
C GLY A 178 -2.30 -13.38 7.79
N PHE A 179 -1.64 -12.21 7.74
CA PHE A 179 -2.34 -10.93 7.73
C PHE A 179 -2.95 -10.66 6.35
N PHE A 180 -2.19 -10.82 5.26
CA PHE A 180 -2.58 -10.42 3.91
C PHE A 180 -3.23 -11.50 3.02
N LYS A 181 -3.47 -12.72 3.53
CA LYS A 181 -3.97 -13.87 2.75
C LYS A 181 -5.28 -13.60 2.00
N ASP A 182 -6.15 -12.76 2.57
CA ASP A 182 -7.47 -12.43 2.02
C ASP A 182 -7.48 -11.06 1.29
N THR A 183 -6.30 -10.50 1.01
CA THR A 183 -6.16 -9.21 0.32
C THR A 183 -5.83 -9.40 -1.16
N LEU A 184 -6.69 -8.87 -2.03
CA LEU A 184 -6.44 -8.76 -3.46
C LEU A 184 -5.56 -7.54 -3.77
N PHE A 185 -4.41 -7.75 -4.39
CA PHE A 185 -3.50 -6.67 -4.82
C PHE A 185 -3.63 -6.45 -6.33
N VAL A 186 -4.04 -5.25 -6.73
CA VAL A 186 -4.28 -4.92 -8.15
C VAL A 186 -3.72 -3.57 -8.52
N VAL A 187 -3.20 -3.48 -9.74
CA VAL A 187 -2.74 -2.24 -10.36
C VAL A 187 -3.96 -1.48 -10.86
N ASP A 188 -3.98 -0.18 -10.63
CA ASP A 188 -5.01 0.72 -11.16
C ASP A 188 -5.07 0.67 -12.70
N GLN A 189 -6.29 0.69 -13.26
CA GLN A 189 -6.58 0.55 -14.69
C GLN A 189 -5.77 1.51 -15.56
N MET A 190 -5.62 2.77 -15.13
CA MET A 190 -4.89 3.78 -15.90
C MET A 190 -3.38 3.47 -15.97
N HIS A 191 -2.87 2.78 -14.96
CA HIS A 191 -1.46 2.44 -14.81
C HIS A 191 -1.09 1.06 -15.36
N GLU A 192 -2.08 0.18 -15.63
CA GLU A 192 -1.85 -1.18 -16.14
C GLU A 192 -1.02 -1.24 -17.42
N LYS A 193 -1.14 -0.23 -18.30
CA LYS A 193 -0.35 -0.15 -19.55
C LYS A 193 1.17 -0.09 -19.28
N GLY A 194 1.58 0.45 -18.14
CA GLY A 194 2.98 0.45 -17.69
C GLY A 194 3.46 -0.89 -17.13
N HIS A 195 2.59 -1.90 -17.08
CA HIS A 195 2.84 -3.23 -16.54
C HIS A 195 2.69 -4.31 -17.61
N SER A 196 3.28 -4.06 -18.79
CA SER A 196 3.25 -4.97 -19.94
C SER A 196 3.88 -6.34 -19.63
N ASN A 197 4.96 -6.37 -18.85
CA ASN A 197 5.66 -7.59 -18.44
C ASN A 197 5.06 -8.26 -17.18
N CYS A 198 4.05 -7.66 -16.56
CA CYS A 198 3.41 -8.23 -15.37
C CYS A 198 2.24 -9.13 -15.75
N SER A 199 1.99 -10.15 -14.93
CA SER A 199 0.85 -11.06 -15.09
C SER A 199 -0.48 -10.31 -15.09
N GLY A 200 -1.44 -10.76 -15.90
CA GLY A 200 -2.82 -10.26 -15.91
C GLY A 200 -3.50 -10.38 -14.54
N ALA A 201 -3.09 -11.32 -13.70
CA ALA A 201 -3.56 -11.45 -12.32
C ALA A 201 -3.19 -10.25 -11.42
N SER A 202 -2.35 -9.32 -11.87
CA SER A 202 -2.08 -8.07 -11.16
C SER A 202 -2.89 -6.88 -11.69
N ARG A 203 -3.73 -7.07 -12.71
CA ARG A 203 -4.49 -6.00 -13.39
C ARG A 203 -5.92 -5.96 -12.87
N LEU A 204 -6.37 -4.80 -12.38
CA LEU A 204 -7.74 -4.60 -11.93
C LEU A 204 -8.76 -4.93 -13.04
N SER A 205 -8.46 -4.55 -14.29
CA SER A 205 -9.32 -4.82 -15.47
C SER A 205 -9.63 -6.29 -15.67
N THR A 206 -8.70 -7.20 -15.29
CA THR A 206 -8.91 -8.65 -15.41
C THR A 206 -10.01 -9.11 -14.47
N TYR A 207 -10.02 -8.62 -13.24
CA TYR A 207 -11.02 -9.00 -12.24
C TYR A 207 -12.36 -8.29 -12.44
N MET A 208 -12.37 -7.06 -12.94
CA MET A 208 -13.61 -6.35 -13.28
C MET A 208 -14.47 -7.08 -14.30
N ARG A 209 -13.86 -7.89 -15.18
CA ARG A 209 -14.61 -8.70 -16.15
C ARG A 209 -15.44 -9.82 -15.51
N THR A 210 -15.06 -10.26 -14.32
CA THR A 210 -15.66 -11.42 -13.65
C THR A 210 -16.34 -11.07 -12.32
N ASP A 211 -15.98 -9.94 -11.71
CA ASP A 211 -16.56 -9.46 -10.46
C ASP A 211 -17.15 -8.04 -10.64
N PRO A 212 -18.49 -7.92 -10.74
CA PRO A 212 -19.16 -6.64 -10.88
C PRO A 212 -18.86 -5.64 -9.75
N ARG A 213 -18.53 -6.12 -8.54
CA ARG A 213 -18.24 -5.22 -7.41
C ARG A 213 -16.94 -4.46 -7.62
N LEU A 214 -16.00 -5.07 -8.31
CA LEU A 214 -14.73 -4.42 -8.67
C LEU A 214 -14.92 -3.38 -9.78
N GLN A 215 -16.01 -3.46 -10.56
CA GLN A 215 -16.33 -2.44 -11.55
C GLN A 215 -16.72 -1.10 -10.92
N HIS A 216 -17.33 -1.16 -9.73
CA HIS A 216 -17.70 0.02 -8.95
C HIS A 216 -16.55 0.58 -8.11
N LEU A 217 -15.37 -0.07 -8.12
CA LEU A 217 -14.19 0.49 -7.48
C LEU A 217 -13.74 1.74 -8.22
N TYR A 218 -13.74 2.86 -7.52
CA TYR A 218 -13.22 4.12 -8.05
C TYR A 218 -11.69 4.10 -8.05
N SER A 219 -11.09 3.39 -9.01
CA SER A 219 -9.66 3.11 -9.06
C SER A 219 -8.80 4.36 -9.27
N SER A 220 -9.39 5.43 -9.84
CA SER A 220 -8.79 6.76 -9.99
C SER A 220 -8.90 7.67 -8.75
N ALA A 221 -9.39 7.17 -7.60
CA ALA A 221 -9.47 7.95 -6.35
C ALA A 221 -8.12 8.56 -5.97
N ALA A 222 -7.07 7.75 -6.09
CA ALA A 222 -5.68 8.13 -5.85
C ALA A 222 -5.24 9.28 -6.76
N GLU A 223 -5.51 9.18 -8.06
CA GLU A 223 -5.14 10.20 -9.05
C GLU A 223 -5.86 11.52 -8.78
N CYS A 224 -7.16 11.47 -8.49
CA CYS A 224 -7.95 12.65 -8.15
C CYS A 224 -7.42 13.33 -6.87
N GLY A 225 -7.13 12.55 -5.83
CA GLY A 225 -6.55 13.05 -4.59
C GLY A 225 -5.15 13.65 -4.79
N ASN A 226 -4.31 13.00 -5.59
CA ASN A 226 -2.97 13.49 -5.93
C ASN A 226 -3.02 14.77 -6.79
N ALA A 227 -3.98 14.89 -7.71
CA ALA A 227 -4.24 16.12 -8.44
C ALA A 227 -4.63 17.26 -7.48
N GLY A 228 -5.41 16.95 -6.43
CA GLY A 228 -5.68 17.86 -5.32
C GLY A 228 -4.41 18.32 -4.60
N LEU A 229 -3.60 17.37 -4.14
CA LEU A 229 -2.34 17.63 -3.44
C LEU A 229 -1.33 18.41 -4.30
N SER A 230 -1.37 18.27 -5.62
CA SER A 230 -0.51 19.03 -6.53
C SER A 230 -0.68 20.56 -6.39
N ARG A 231 -1.86 21.01 -5.95
CA ARG A 231 -2.19 22.44 -5.74
C ARG A 231 -1.39 23.07 -4.61
N ILE A 232 -0.98 22.28 -3.61
CA ILE A 232 -0.18 22.76 -2.48
C ILE A 232 1.31 22.40 -2.62
N LYS A 233 1.69 21.67 -3.68
CA LYS A 233 3.05 21.14 -3.88
C LYS A 233 4.12 22.21 -3.75
N LYS A 234 3.91 23.38 -4.37
CA LYS A 234 4.87 24.49 -4.31
C LYS A 234 5.06 24.97 -2.87
N THR A 235 3.98 25.28 -2.17
CA THR A 235 4.01 25.74 -0.77
C THR A 235 4.67 24.73 0.16
N VAL A 236 4.34 23.44 0.00
CA VAL A 236 4.96 22.34 0.75
C VAL A 236 6.47 22.30 0.50
N SER A 237 6.91 22.46 -0.74
CA SER A 237 8.33 22.38 -1.13
C SER A 237 9.20 23.50 -0.53
N TYR A 238 8.61 24.65 -0.21
CA TYR A 238 9.31 25.77 0.44
C TYR A 238 9.13 25.80 1.97
N SER A 239 8.48 24.79 2.54
CA SER A 239 8.20 24.71 3.97
C SER A 239 9.21 23.81 4.69
N LYS A 240 9.51 24.11 5.96
CA LYS A 240 10.14 23.14 6.87
C LYS A 240 9.21 21.94 7.05
N GLN A 241 9.76 20.76 7.33
CA GLN A 241 9.00 19.50 7.44
C GLN A 241 7.76 19.62 8.34
N GLU A 242 7.91 20.15 9.55
CA GLU A 242 6.78 20.30 10.49
C GLU A 242 5.65 21.15 9.90
N ASN A 243 5.98 22.27 9.26
CA ASN A 243 5.03 23.16 8.61
C ASN A 243 4.42 22.52 7.37
N ALA A 244 5.21 21.81 6.57
CA ALA A 244 4.74 21.06 5.41
C ALA A 244 3.70 20.01 5.82
N VAL A 245 3.98 19.23 6.87
CA VAL A 245 3.10 18.18 7.37
C VAL A 245 1.82 18.78 7.97
N ALA A 246 1.92 19.87 8.72
CA ALA A 246 0.75 20.59 9.23
C ALA A 246 -0.13 21.12 8.09
N LEU A 247 0.46 21.73 7.05
CA LEU A 247 -0.25 22.21 5.87
C LEU A 247 -0.97 21.08 5.14
N VAL A 248 -0.30 19.96 4.93
CA VAL A 248 -0.88 18.76 4.30
C VAL A 248 -2.08 18.25 5.10
N LYS A 249 -1.96 18.15 6.43
CA LYS A 249 -3.10 17.76 7.30
C LYS A 249 -4.28 18.70 7.14
N VAL A 250 -4.06 20.02 7.19
CA VAL A 250 -5.14 21.01 7.05
C VAL A 250 -5.82 20.88 5.69
N PHE A 251 -5.03 20.78 4.62
CA PHE A 251 -5.53 20.60 3.26
C PHE A 251 -6.40 19.33 3.14
N LEU A 252 -5.88 18.19 3.61
CA LEU A 252 -6.60 16.91 3.58
C LEU A 252 -7.84 16.91 4.47
N SER A 253 -7.82 17.62 5.60
CA SER A 253 -8.99 17.78 6.47
C SER A 253 -10.11 18.57 5.78
N ILE A 254 -9.76 19.62 5.03
CA ILE A 254 -10.73 20.37 4.23
C ILE A 254 -11.24 19.51 3.06
N TRP A 255 -10.36 18.79 2.38
CA TRP A 255 -10.71 17.85 1.31
C TRP A 255 -11.73 16.83 1.80
N ASN A 256 -11.41 16.12 2.89
CA ASN A 256 -12.27 15.09 3.47
C ASN A 256 -13.63 15.65 3.85
N ARG A 257 -13.71 16.84 4.47
CA ARG A 257 -14.99 17.49 4.81
C ARG A 257 -15.83 17.87 3.59
N ARG A 258 -15.22 18.17 2.45
CA ARG A 258 -15.96 18.43 1.19
C ARG A 258 -16.49 17.11 0.62
N ARG A 259 -15.63 16.10 0.52
CA ARG A 259 -16.00 14.77 0.03
C ARG A 259 -17.09 14.13 0.87
N MET A 260 -16.99 14.15 2.19
CA MET A 260 -18.04 13.62 3.07
C MET A 260 -19.39 14.30 2.86
N ARG A 261 -19.43 15.62 2.62
CA ARG A 261 -20.67 16.33 2.31
C ARG A 261 -21.27 15.92 0.97
N GLU A 262 -20.43 15.78 -0.06
CA GLU A 262 -20.85 15.28 -1.38
C GLU A 262 -21.45 13.86 -1.27
N GLU A 263 -20.78 12.96 -0.55
CA GLU A 263 -21.24 11.57 -0.37
C GLU A 263 -22.53 11.47 0.47
N LEU A 264 -22.70 12.33 1.47
CA LEU A 264 -23.94 12.41 2.25
C LEU A 264 -25.11 12.96 1.42
N ALA A 265 -24.86 13.95 0.56
CA ALA A 265 -25.87 14.50 -0.34
C ALA A 265 -26.35 13.46 -1.38
N VAL A 266 -25.45 12.61 -1.87
CA VAL A 266 -25.79 11.50 -2.79
C VAL A 266 -26.63 10.42 -2.10
N LYS A 267 -26.41 10.15 -0.80
CA LYS A 267 -27.15 9.14 -0.05
C LYS A 267 -28.52 9.61 0.46
N GLY A 268 -28.75 10.92 0.50
CA GLY A 268 -30.02 11.53 0.93
C GLY A 268 -30.98 11.87 -0.22
N ALA A 269 -30.58 11.62 -1.47
CA ALA A 269 -31.38 11.75 -2.68
C ALA A 269 -31.79 10.35 -3.18
#